data_AF-A0A609CAS3-F1
#
_entry.id   AF-A0A609CAS3-F1
#
_cell.length_a   1.000
_cell.length_b   1.000
_cell.length_c   1.000
_cell.angle_alpha   90.00
_cell.angle_beta   90.00
_cell.angle_gamma   90.00
#
_symmetry.space_group_name_H-M   'P 1'
#
loop_
_entity.id
_entity.type
_entity.pdbx_description
1 polymer ?
#
loop_
_entity_poly.entity_id
_entity_poly.type
_entity_poly.pdbx_seq_one_letter_code
_entity_poly.pdbx_strand_id
1 'polypeptide(L)'
;MTVQNHQSTRSAFDDLGFRETVVRLVQQTKDLYLSDDIPWVIGYSGGKDSTAILQLVWQALSELALDNKAHKQVHVISTDTLVENPIVALWVTRSLKQMERAVDEQKIPLIPHRLTPAVNDRFWVNLIGRGYPAPRYKFRWCTDRLKISPSNNFIKSVVQNNGEAILVLGTRKAESTARATTMEVYENRADNTRRAAGLSVNKELDRVWVYTPIADWSNDDVWQFLMQVKNPWGFKNQELLTMYQGATEDGECPLVVDKSTPSCGDSRFGCYVCTMVGEDKSMSAMIQNDSEKEWMYPLLALRNEIDINDSNKDKKAKKIQADKDRRDFRRMNGSLTVHINEYGADLVRGPYRQAFREHMLRKVLEAQLQVQALGPEEVKELELLTIDDLEAIRELWVESKNEVEDSVPTIYQSVMNKPYPGSKGKNHPLLNRNIMQKLKEKCAEFDDTDGLKYEQVRELLTIADKHKHLLRRSTLYKELESALDKTAFNDISEARKFALEKRLNENIYKIEDKGINDDERNKLQWEI
;
A
#
# COMPACT_ATOMS: atom_id res chain seq x y z
N MET A 1 -5.80 26.55 -27.43
CA MET A 1 -7.07 25.79 -27.41
C MET A 1 -6.93 24.62 -28.38
N THR A 2 -6.39 23.51 -27.92
CA THR A 2 -6.33 22.26 -28.67
C THR A 2 -7.61 21.50 -28.39
N VAL A 3 -8.52 21.49 -29.38
CA VAL A 3 -9.73 20.65 -29.37
C VAL A 3 -9.25 19.20 -29.36
N GLN A 4 -9.34 18.54 -28.20
CA GLN A 4 -9.14 17.10 -28.12
C GLN A 4 -10.30 16.44 -28.85
N ASN A 5 -9.99 15.79 -29.96
CA ASN A 5 -10.94 15.00 -30.73
C ASN A 5 -11.27 13.74 -29.91
N HIS A 6 -12.33 13.78 -29.10
CA HIS A 6 -12.83 12.61 -28.39
C HIS A 6 -13.45 11.65 -29.43
N GLN A 7 -12.75 10.56 -29.74
CA GLN A 7 -13.36 9.43 -30.46
C GLN A 7 -14.57 8.95 -29.66
N SER A 8 -15.74 8.87 -30.30
CA SER A 8 -16.94 8.34 -29.66
C SER A 8 -16.68 6.89 -29.26
N THR A 9 -16.60 6.61 -27.97
CA THR A 9 -16.52 5.24 -27.47
C THR A 9 -17.82 4.54 -27.82
N ARG A 10 -17.71 3.46 -28.61
CA ARG A 10 -18.83 2.55 -28.91
C ARG A 10 -19.23 1.86 -27.59
N SER A 11 -20.52 1.89 -27.24
CA SER A 11 -21.01 1.20 -26.05
C SER A 11 -21.00 -0.30 -26.29
N ALA A 12 -20.74 -1.08 -25.25
CA ALA A 12 -20.85 -2.54 -25.30
C ALA A 12 -22.30 -3.01 -25.60
N PHE A 13 -23.29 -2.13 -25.48
CA PHE A 13 -24.70 -2.43 -25.70
C PHE A 13 -25.23 -2.01 -27.08
N ASP A 14 -24.43 -1.33 -27.90
CA ASP A 14 -24.88 -0.77 -29.19
C ASP A 14 -25.34 -1.85 -30.19
N ASP A 15 -24.69 -3.03 -30.16
CA ASP A 15 -24.89 -4.06 -31.19
C ASP A 15 -26.09 -4.99 -30.92
N LEU A 16 -26.22 -5.47 -29.68
CA LEU A 16 -27.23 -6.45 -29.29
C LEU A 16 -28.33 -5.86 -28.41
N GLY A 17 -28.16 -4.63 -27.92
CA GLY A 17 -28.99 -4.07 -26.87
C GLY A 17 -28.54 -4.49 -25.46
N PHE A 18 -29.01 -3.75 -24.46
CA PHE A 18 -28.60 -3.95 -23.06
C PHE A 18 -28.95 -5.33 -22.51
N ARG A 19 -30.20 -5.77 -22.68
CA ARG A 19 -30.71 -7.01 -22.07
C ARG A 19 -30.03 -8.24 -22.67
N GLU A 20 -29.97 -8.30 -23.99
CA GLU A 20 -29.39 -9.40 -24.74
C GLU A 20 -27.89 -9.52 -24.46
N THR A 21 -27.17 -8.40 -24.35
CA THR A 21 -25.75 -8.38 -23.98
C THR A 21 -25.53 -8.97 -22.58
N VAL A 22 -26.32 -8.55 -21.59
CA VAL A 22 -26.22 -9.07 -20.22
C VAL A 22 -26.56 -10.56 -20.17
N VAL A 23 -27.65 -10.99 -20.81
CA VAL A 23 -28.04 -12.42 -20.88
C VAL A 23 -26.95 -13.26 -21.53
N ARG A 24 -26.35 -12.77 -22.62
CA ARG A 24 -25.25 -13.46 -23.29
C ARG A 24 -24.03 -13.60 -22.40
N LEU A 25 -23.66 -12.56 -21.64
CA LEU A 25 -22.53 -12.60 -20.72
C LEU A 25 -22.79 -13.52 -19.52
N VAL A 26 -24.01 -13.53 -18.99
CA VAL A 26 -24.42 -14.48 -17.95
C VAL A 26 -24.34 -15.91 -18.50
N GLN A 27 -24.82 -16.16 -19.73
CA GLN A 27 -24.72 -17.48 -20.37
C GLN A 27 -23.27 -17.91 -20.59
N GLN A 28 -22.43 -17.04 -21.13
CA GLN A 28 -21.00 -17.31 -21.30
C GLN A 28 -20.33 -17.63 -19.96
N THR A 29 -20.69 -16.93 -18.90
CA THR A 29 -20.17 -17.17 -17.55
C THR A 29 -20.63 -18.53 -17.01
N LYS A 30 -21.88 -18.94 -17.27
CA LYS A 30 -22.39 -20.28 -16.92
C LYS A 30 -21.66 -21.38 -17.69
N ASP A 31 -21.49 -21.21 -19.00
CA ASP A 31 -20.82 -22.18 -19.86
C ASP A 31 -19.36 -22.38 -19.42
N LEU A 32 -18.66 -21.29 -19.12
CA LEU A 32 -17.30 -21.34 -18.59
C LEU A 32 -17.25 -22.00 -17.22
N TYR A 33 -18.18 -21.68 -16.32
CA TYR A 33 -18.26 -22.28 -14.99
C TYR A 33 -18.46 -23.80 -15.04
N LEU A 34 -19.26 -24.30 -15.98
CA LEU A 34 -19.54 -25.73 -16.17
C LEU A 34 -18.48 -26.48 -16.98
N SER A 35 -17.53 -25.78 -17.61
CA SER A 35 -16.55 -26.39 -18.51
C SER A 35 -15.46 -27.22 -17.81
N ASP A 36 -15.25 -27.00 -16.52
CA ASP A 36 -14.23 -27.66 -15.70
C ASP A 36 -14.60 -27.64 -14.20
N ASP A 37 -13.73 -28.17 -13.34
CA ASP A 37 -13.88 -28.15 -11.86
C ASP A 37 -12.94 -27.15 -11.16
N ILE A 38 -12.31 -26.24 -11.91
CA ILE A 38 -11.31 -25.31 -11.37
C ILE A 38 -11.97 -24.25 -10.49
N PRO A 39 -11.50 -24.01 -9.26
CA PRO A 39 -12.09 -23.00 -8.37
C PRO A 39 -11.91 -21.58 -8.93
N TRP A 40 -12.89 -20.72 -8.65
CA TRP A 40 -12.85 -19.33 -9.09
C TRP A 40 -12.47 -18.42 -7.92
N VAL A 41 -11.65 -17.41 -8.20
CA VAL A 41 -11.29 -16.35 -7.27
C VAL A 41 -11.69 -15.02 -7.91
N ILE A 42 -12.62 -14.29 -7.29
CA ILE A 42 -13.11 -13.00 -7.78
C ILE A 42 -12.44 -11.89 -6.98
N GLY A 43 -11.73 -11.00 -7.67
CA GLY A 43 -11.16 -9.80 -7.05
C GLY A 43 -12.24 -8.75 -6.79
N TYR A 44 -12.59 -8.54 -5.53
CA TYR A 44 -13.58 -7.55 -5.11
C TYR A 44 -12.94 -6.39 -4.36
N SER A 45 -13.15 -5.16 -4.85
CA SER A 45 -12.59 -3.94 -4.23
C SER A 45 -13.66 -3.01 -3.66
N GLY A 46 -14.94 -3.35 -3.80
CA GLY A 46 -16.07 -2.47 -3.49
C GLY A 46 -16.26 -1.30 -4.46
N GLY A 47 -15.43 -1.17 -5.50
CA GLY A 47 -15.61 -0.23 -6.60
C GLY A 47 -16.57 -0.76 -7.67
N LYS A 48 -17.03 0.14 -8.54
CA LYS A 48 -18.03 -0.13 -9.60
C LYS A 48 -17.71 -1.35 -10.47
N ASP A 49 -16.47 -1.46 -10.96
CA ASP A 49 -16.07 -2.50 -11.91
C ASP A 49 -16.11 -3.87 -11.22
N SER A 50 -15.56 -3.96 -10.00
CA SER A 50 -15.58 -5.19 -9.21
C SER A 50 -16.97 -5.59 -8.70
N THR A 51 -17.86 -4.61 -8.47
CA THR A 51 -19.27 -4.88 -8.15
C THR A 51 -19.98 -5.43 -9.37
N ALA A 52 -19.76 -4.87 -10.56
CA ALA A 52 -20.42 -5.32 -11.79
C ALA A 52 -20.05 -6.76 -12.15
N ILE A 53 -18.76 -7.13 -12.12
CA ILE A 53 -18.35 -8.51 -12.40
C ILE A 53 -18.92 -9.48 -11.37
N LEU A 54 -18.97 -9.10 -10.09
CA LEU A 54 -19.50 -9.97 -9.05
C LEU A 54 -21.00 -10.16 -9.22
N GLN A 55 -21.75 -9.11 -9.58
CA GLN A 55 -23.16 -9.23 -9.93
C GLN A 55 -23.40 -10.19 -11.10
N LEU A 56 -22.59 -10.10 -12.17
CA LEU A 56 -22.70 -10.99 -13.33
C LEU A 56 -22.45 -12.46 -12.94
N VAL A 57 -21.37 -12.72 -12.20
CA VAL A 57 -21.05 -14.08 -11.75
C VAL A 57 -22.09 -14.60 -10.77
N TRP A 58 -22.56 -13.76 -9.84
CA TRP A 58 -23.58 -14.15 -8.88
C TRP A 58 -24.90 -14.52 -9.56
N GLN A 59 -25.33 -13.77 -10.58
CA GLN A 59 -26.51 -14.11 -11.36
C GLN A 59 -26.37 -15.48 -12.05
N ALA A 60 -25.21 -15.72 -12.69
CA ALA A 60 -24.90 -17.02 -13.29
C ALA A 60 -24.99 -18.15 -12.25
N LEU A 61 -24.42 -17.95 -11.06
CA LEU A 61 -24.46 -18.94 -9.97
C LEU A 61 -25.88 -19.15 -9.42
N SER A 62 -26.66 -18.09 -9.23
CA SER A 62 -28.05 -18.19 -8.77
C SER A 62 -28.91 -18.98 -9.76
N GLU A 63 -28.77 -18.73 -11.07
CA GLU A 63 -29.48 -19.51 -12.10
C GLU A 63 -29.04 -20.97 -12.11
N LEU A 64 -27.74 -21.24 -11.99
CA LEU A 64 -27.22 -22.61 -11.93
C LEU A 64 -27.62 -23.33 -10.64
N ALA A 65 -27.77 -22.62 -9.52
CA ALA A 65 -28.20 -23.20 -8.26
C ALA A 65 -29.66 -23.68 -8.32
N LEU A 66 -30.54 -22.96 -9.03
CA LEU A 66 -31.91 -23.41 -9.28
C LEU A 66 -31.96 -24.75 -10.05
N ASP A 67 -31.01 -24.95 -10.95
CA ASP A 67 -30.83 -26.19 -11.72
C ASP A 67 -30.04 -27.29 -10.95
N ASN A 68 -29.61 -27.04 -9.71
CA ASN A 68 -28.67 -27.87 -8.96
C ASN A 68 -27.35 -28.16 -9.72
N LYS A 69 -26.83 -27.20 -10.49
CA LYS A 69 -25.57 -27.30 -11.25
C LYS A 69 -24.42 -26.48 -10.65
N ALA A 70 -24.69 -25.68 -9.61
CA ALA A 70 -23.70 -24.85 -8.94
C ALA A 70 -22.89 -25.66 -7.90
N HIS A 71 -21.93 -26.45 -8.36
CA HIS A 71 -21.14 -27.37 -7.50
C HIS A 71 -19.75 -26.85 -7.13
N LYS A 72 -19.17 -26.01 -7.98
CA LYS A 72 -17.81 -25.48 -7.86
C LYS A 72 -17.76 -24.28 -6.93
N GLN A 73 -16.76 -24.28 -6.06
CA GLN A 73 -16.57 -23.21 -5.09
C GLN A 73 -16.01 -21.93 -5.74
N VAL A 74 -16.58 -20.81 -5.34
CA VAL A 74 -16.20 -19.46 -5.79
C VAL A 74 -15.78 -18.63 -4.59
N HIS A 75 -14.54 -18.16 -4.58
CA HIS A 75 -13.99 -17.33 -3.52
C HIS A 75 -14.05 -15.86 -3.95
N VAL A 76 -14.68 -14.99 -3.16
CA VAL A 76 -14.62 -13.55 -3.36
C VAL A 76 -13.56 -13.00 -2.42
N ILE A 77 -12.48 -12.44 -2.94
CA ILE A 77 -11.41 -11.89 -2.12
C ILE A 77 -11.43 -10.37 -2.16
N SER A 78 -11.33 -9.73 -0.99
CA SER A 78 -11.14 -8.30 -0.86
C SER A 78 -9.93 -8.02 0.01
N THR A 79 -8.94 -7.32 -0.53
CA THR A 79 -7.73 -6.95 0.22
C THR A 79 -7.90 -5.59 0.88
N ASP A 80 -8.02 -5.61 2.21
CA ASP A 80 -8.00 -4.42 3.04
C ASP A 80 -6.56 -4.08 3.43
N THR A 81 -6.07 -2.94 2.98
CA THR A 81 -4.70 -2.49 3.28
C THR A 81 -4.53 -1.94 4.69
N LEU A 82 -5.63 -1.80 5.45
CA LEU A 82 -5.71 -1.17 6.76
C LEU A 82 -5.37 0.33 6.75
N VAL A 83 -5.17 0.90 5.56
CA VAL A 83 -4.95 2.34 5.34
C VAL A 83 -5.80 2.87 4.18
N GLU A 84 -6.81 2.13 3.74
CA GLU A 84 -7.81 2.61 2.79
C GLU A 84 -8.57 3.81 3.36
N ASN A 85 -9.19 4.62 2.50
CA ASN A 85 -10.14 5.63 2.98
C ASN A 85 -11.20 4.96 3.90
N PRO A 86 -11.39 5.42 5.15
CA PRO A 86 -12.29 4.80 6.11
C PRO A 86 -13.72 4.59 5.62
N ILE A 87 -14.26 5.53 4.84
CA ILE A 87 -15.62 5.42 4.27
C ILE A 87 -15.69 4.22 3.32
N VAL A 88 -14.65 4.05 2.50
CA VAL A 88 -14.55 2.95 1.54
C VAL A 88 -14.29 1.62 2.27
N ALA A 89 -13.44 1.62 3.30
CA ALA A 89 -13.20 0.44 4.12
C ALA A 89 -14.48 -0.06 4.80
N LEU A 90 -15.29 0.85 5.35
CA LEU A 90 -16.60 0.56 5.93
C LEU A 90 -17.58 0.05 4.88
N TRP A 91 -17.63 0.69 3.71
CA TRP A 91 -18.44 0.26 2.57
C TRP A 91 -18.16 -1.19 2.17
N VAL A 92 -16.88 -1.52 1.96
CA VAL A 92 -16.44 -2.88 1.61
C VAL A 92 -16.80 -3.86 2.72
N THR A 93 -16.53 -3.51 3.98
CA THR A 93 -16.83 -4.37 5.14
C THR A 93 -18.32 -4.68 5.25
N ARG A 94 -19.18 -3.68 5.07
CA ARG A 94 -20.65 -3.87 5.04
C ARG A 94 -21.07 -4.76 3.88
N SER A 95 -20.49 -4.53 2.70
CA SER A 95 -20.79 -5.34 1.53
C SER A 95 -20.43 -6.81 1.73
N LEU A 96 -19.27 -7.12 2.32
CA LEU A 96 -18.85 -8.50 2.59
C LEU A 96 -19.79 -9.19 3.59
N LYS A 97 -20.15 -8.53 4.69
CA LYS A 97 -21.13 -9.06 5.66
C LYS A 97 -22.49 -9.31 5.03
N GLN A 98 -22.90 -8.44 4.10
CA GLN A 98 -24.15 -8.61 3.37
C GLN A 98 -24.06 -9.77 2.37
N MET A 99 -22.90 -9.99 1.74
CA MET A 99 -22.66 -11.17 0.91
C MET A 99 -22.75 -12.46 1.72
N GLU A 100 -22.14 -12.52 2.92
CA GLU A 100 -22.22 -13.69 3.81
C GLU A 100 -23.68 -14.11 4.07
N ARG A 101 -24.53 -13.14 4.45
CA ARG A 101 -25.96 -13.37 4.67
C ARG A 101 -26.67 -13.85 3.41
N ALA A 102 -26.40 -13.21 2.27
CA ALA A 102 -27.03 -13.56 1.00
C ALA A 102 -26.62 -14.95 0.51
N VAL A 103 -25.37 -15.38 0.76
CA VAL A 103 -24.89 -16.74 0.47
C VAL A 103 -25.69 -17.74 1.29
N ASP A 104 -25.86 -17.51 2.59
CA ASP A 104 -26.62 -18.40 3.48
C ASP A 104 -28.09 -18.53 3.06
N GLU A 105 -28.71 -17.41 2.66
CA GLU A 105 -30.10 -17.37 2.20
C GLU A 105 -30.30 -18.05 0.84
N GLN A 106 -29.39 -17.81 -0.11
CA GLN A 106 -29.52 -18.27 -1.51
C GLN A 106 -28.87 -19.63 -1.76
N LYS A 107 -28.08 -20.14 -0.81
CA LYS A 107 -27.39 -21.44 -0.86
C LYS A 107 -26.52 -21.62 -2.11
N ILE A 108 -25.80 -20.57 -2.50
CA ILE A 108 -24.85 -20.61 -3.61
C ILE A 108 -23.43 -20.97 -3.11
N PRO A 109 -22.57 -21.60 -3.93
CA PRO A 109 -21.23 -22.03 -3.51
C PRO A 109 -20.21 -20.88 -3.53
N LEU A 110 -20.52 -19.76 -2.88
CA LEU A 110 -19.69 -18.56 -2.86
C LEU A 110 -19.22 -18.25 -1.44
N ILE A 111 -17.94 -17.90 -1.26
CA ILE A 111 -17.39 -17.54 0.06
C ILE A 111 -16.65 -16.20 -0.04
N PRO A 112 -17.09 -15.15 0.68
CA PRO A 112 -16.34 -13.90 0.81
C PRO A 112 -15.18 -14.03 1.81
N HIS A 113 -14.04 -13.41 1.48
CA HIS A 113 -12.81 -13.38 2.27
C HIS A 113 -12.31 -11.94 2.37
N ARG A 114 -12.14 -11.44 3.60
CA ARG A 114 -11.38 -10.21 3.87
C ARG A 114 -9.92 -10.57 4.11
N LEU A 115 -9.05 -10.22 3.18
CA LEU A 115 -7.61 -10.40 3.29
C LEU A 115 -6.98 -9.14 3.88
N THR A 116 -6.01 -9.30 4.78
CA THR A 116 -5.22 -8.20 5.33
C THR A 116 -3.74 -8.50 5.20
N PRO A 117 -2.87 -7.47 5.12
CA PRO A 117 -1.43 -7.67 5.15
C PRO A 117 -0.97 -8.26 6.48
N ALA A 118 0.05 -9.11 6.40
CA ALA A 118 0.78 -9.59 7.56
C ALA A 118 1.32 -8.40 8.36
N VAL A 119 1.42 -8.54 9.69
CA VAL A 119 1.79 -7.45 10.61
C VAL A 119 3.07 -6.74 10.16
N ASN A 120 4.10 -7.51 9.80
CA ASN A 120 5.39 -6.98 9.33
C ASN A 120 5.35 -6.21 8.00
N ASP A 121 4.27 -6.36 7.22
CA ASP A 121 4.04 -5.72 5.93
C ASP A 121 3.11 -4.52 6.02
N ARG A 122 2.44 -4.31 7.16
CA ARG A 122 1.52 -3.17 7.38
C ARG A 122 2.23 -1.82 7.27
N PHE A 123 1.46 -0.82 6.87
CA PHE A 123 1.99 0.50 6.52
C PHE A 123 2.77 1.15 7.67
N TRP A 124 2.15 1.24 8.85
CA TRP A 124 2.76 1.88 10.01
C TRP A 124 3.92 1.07 10.58
N VAL A 125 3.88 -0.26 10.55
CA VAL A 125 5.04 -1.09 10.95
C VAL A 125 6.26 -0.82 10.06
N ASN A 126 6.06 -0.63 8.76
CA ASN A 126 7.16 -0.30 7.84
C ASN A 126 7.63 1.16 7.97
N LEU A 127 6.72 2.13 8.08
CA LEU A 127 7.08 3.54 8.20
C LEU A 127 7.64 3.89 9.59
N ILE A 128 6.94 3.52 10.66
CA ILE A 128 7.26 3.84 12.05
C ILE A 128 8.22 2.79 12.64
N GLY A 129 7.98 1.50 12.42
CA GLY A 129 8.86 0.44 12.92
C GLY A 129 10.21 0.44 12.21
N ARG A 130 10.22 0.15 10.90
CA ARG A 130 11.46 0.06 10.12
C ARG A 130 12.07 1.43 9.82
N GLY A 131 11.26 2.48 9.73
CA GLY A 131 11.71 3.81 9.32
C GLY A 131 11.72 4.00 7.80
N TYR A 132 10.95 3.23 7.03
CA TYR A 132 10.90 3.43 5.59
C TYR A 132 10.34 4.81 5.24
N PRO A 133 10.94 5.52 4.26
CA PRO A 133 10.33 6.75 3.76
C PRO A 133 8.96 6.45 3.15
N ALA A 134 8.06 7.43 3.22
CA ALA A 134 6.75 7.33 2.58
C ALA A 134 6.88 6.93 1.09
N PRO A 135 5.97 6.10 0.55
CA PRO A 135 6.05 5.59 -0.81
C PRO A 135 6.21 6.68 -1.88
N ARG A 136 7.11 6.45 -2.84
CA ARG A 136 7.40 7.37 -3.95
C ARG A 136 7.40 6.62 -5.28
N TYR A 137 7.38 7.34 -6.40
CA TYR A 137 7.40 6.75 -7.74
C TYR A 137 8.49 5.69 -7.94
N LYS A 138 9.73 5.96 -7.52
CA LYS A 138 10.86 5.01 -7.60
C LYS A 138 10.99 4.06 -6.40
N PHE A 139 10.15 4.21 -5.37
CA PHE A 139 10.23 3.43 -4.13
C PHE A 139 8.81 3.17 -3.59
N ARG A 140 8.02 2.42 -4.37
CA ARG A 140 6.61 2.11 -4.07
C ARG A 140 6.49 0.75 -3.41
N TRP A 141 6.91 0.67 -2.14
CA TRP A 141 6.87 -0.58 -1.36
C TRP A 141 5.46 -0.98 -0.90
N CYS A 142 4.52 -0.03 -0.83
CA CYS A 142 3.20 -0.27 -0.26
C CYS A 142 2.31 -1.18 -1.12
N THR A 143 2.38 -1.09 -2.45
CA THR A 143 1.46 -1.85 -3.33
C THR A 143 1.75 -3.34 -3.30
N ASP A 144 3.03 -3.70 -3.37
CA ASP A 144 3.47 -5.09 -3.26
C ASP A 144 3.06 -5.70 -1.91
N ARG A 145 3.42 -5.04 -0.81
CA ARG A 145 3.19 -5.53 0.56
C ARG A 145 1.73 -5.54 0.98
N LEU A 146 1.00 -4.46 0.71
CA LEU A 146 -0.35 -4.26 1.25
C LEU A 146 -1.45 -4.84 0.35
N LYS A 147 -1.25 -4.87 -0.98
CA LYS A 147 -2.29 -5.31 -1.93
C LYS A 147 -1.95 -6.61 -2.64
N ILE A 148 -0.75 -6.72 -3.21
CA ILE A 148 -0.38 -7.85 -4.07
C ILE A 148 -0.11 -9.11 -3.23
N SER A 149 0.75 -9.02 -2.21
CA SER A 149 1.16 -10.15 -1.39
C SER A 149 -0.01 -10.88 -0.70
N PRO A 150 -0.97 -10.20 -0.05
CA PRO A 150 -2.11 -10.89 0.58
C PRO A 150 -2.97 -11.65 -0.43
N SER A 151 -3.27 -11.02 -1.57
CA SER A 151 -4.02 -11.66 -2.66
C SER A 151 -3.28 -12.85 -3.26
N ASN A 152 -1.99 -12.67 -3.58
CA ASN A 152 -1.16 -13.71 -4.18
C ASN A 152 -0.97 -14.91 -3.24
N ASN A 153 -0.83 -14.68 -1.93
CA ASN A 153 -0.72 -15.76 -0.94
C ASN A 153 -2.00 -16.59 -0.88
N PHE A 154 -3.17 -15.95 -0.94
CA PHE A 154 -4.45 -16.66 -1.01
C PHE A 154 -4.63 -17.42 -2.33
N ILE A 155 -4.34 -16.79 -3.47
CA ILE A 155 -4.47 -17.47 -4.78
C ILE A 155 -3.52 -18.67 -4.86
N LYS A 156 -2.28 -18.53 -4.34
CA LYS A 156 -1.33 -19.64 -4.27
C LYS A 156 -1.84 -20.78 -3.40
N SER A 157 -2.52 -20.52 -2.28
CA SER A 157 -3.08 -21.61 -1.46
C SER A 157 -4.22 -22.33 -2.18
N VAL A 158 -5.06 -21.62 -2.94
CA VAL A 158 -6.09 -22.23 -3.80
C VAL A 158 -5.44 -23.10 -4.89
N VAL A 159 -4.43 -22.60 -5.59
CA VAL A 159 -3.70 -23.36 -6.62
C VAL A 159 -3.00 -24.58 -6.02
N GLN A 160 -2.43 -24.48 -4.82
CA GLN A 160 -1.79 -25.62 -4.15
C GLN A 160 -2.78 -26.74 -3.80
N ASN A 161 -4.03 -26.39 -3.46
CA ASN A 161 -5.06 -27.36 -3.08
C ASN A 161 -5.80 -27.96 -4.29
N ASN A 162 -5.90 -27.21 -5.39
CA ASN A 162 -6.77 -27.54 -6.52
C ASN A 162 -6.04 -27.72 -7.86
N GLY A 163 -4.73 -27.44 -7.92
CA GLY A 163 -3.89 -27.56 -9.10
C GLY A 163 -3.92 -26.33 -10.04
N GLU A 164 -5.07 -25.71 -10.22
CA GLU A 164 -5.29 -24.50 -11.03
C GLU A 164 -6.30 -23.56 -10.34
N ALA A 165 -6.38 -22.29 -10.78
CA ALA A 165 -7.43 -21.35 -10.37
C ALA A 165 -7.84 -20.42 -11.52
N ILE A 166 -9.11 -19.98 -11.55
CA ILE A 166 -9.59 -18.92 -12.45
C ILE A 166 -9.78 -17.63 -11.66
N LEU A 167 -8.98 -16.61 -11.96
CA LEU A 167 -9.05 -15.28 -11.38
C LEU A 167 -9.97 -14.37 -12.23
N VAL A 168 -11.08 -13.93 -11.65
CA VAL A 168 -12.04 -13.03 -12.30
C VAL A 168 -11.72 -11.58 -11.92
N LEU A 169 -11.45 -10.73 -12.92
CA LEU A 169 -11.06 -9.32 -12.74
C LEU A 169 -11.94 -8.38 -13.56
N GLY A 170 -12.13 -7.17 -13.01
CA GLY A 170 -12.91 -6.10 -13.64
C GLY A 170 -12.09 -5.16 -14.52
N THR A 171 -10.94 -5.58 -15.03
CA THR A 171 -10.06 -4.75 -15.86
C THR A 171 -10.68 -4.52 -17.24
N ARG A 172 -10.67 -3.27 -17.71
CA ARG A 172 -11.26 -2.89 -19.02
C ARG A 172 -10.24 -2.28 -19.98
N LYS A 173 -10.37 -2.59 -21.27
CA LYS A 173 -9.55 -2.02 -22.35
C LYS A 173 -9.73 -0.51 -22.47
N ALA A 174 -10.93 -0.01 -22.17
CA ALA A 174 -11.26 1.40 -22.16
C ALA A 174 -10.59 2.20 -21.01
N GLU A 175 -9.91 1.57 -20.05
CA GLU A 175 -9.24 2.31 -18.95
C GLU A 175 -8.00 3.08 -19.40
N SER A 176 -7.20 2.53 -20.32
CA SER A 176 -6.08 3.23 -20.96
C SER A 176 -5.50 2.42 -22.12
N THR A 177 -4.87 3.10 -23.08
CA THR A 177 -4.15 2.45 -24.19
C THR A 177 -3.11 1.45 -23.69
N ALA A 178 -2.34 1.82 -22.65
CA ALA A 178 -1.34 0.94 -22.06
C ALA A 178 -1.94 -0.34 -21.48
N ARG A 179 -3.14 -0.26 -20.86
CA ARG A 179 -3.86 -1.43 -20.35
C ARG A 179 -4.40 -2.30 -21.48
N ALA A 180 -4.98 -1.70 -22.51
CA ALA A 180 -5.46 -2.43 -23.69
C ALA A 180 -4.33 -3.25 -24.34
N THR A 181 -3.19 -2.62 -24.63
CA THR A 181 -2.03 -3.32 -25.19
C THR A 181 -1.52 -4.44 -24.29
N THR A 182 -1.49 -4.22 -22.97
CA THR A 182 -1.06 -5.24 -22.01
C THR A 182 -2.02 -6.44 -22.02
N MET A 183 -3.33 -6.20 -22.00
CA MET A 183 -4.34 -7.26 -22.05
C MET A 183 -4.23 -8.06 -23.35
N GLU A 184 -4.11 -7.38 -24.49
CA GLU A 184 -3.96 -8.04 -25.80
C GLU A 184 -2.72 -8.94 -25.87
N VAL A 185 -1.60 -8.54 -25.26
CA VAL A 185 -0.39 -9.36 -25.21
C VAL A 185 -0.64 -10.68 -24.45
N TYR A 186 -1.33 -10.64 -23.31
CA TYR A 186 -1.63 -11.86 -22.53
C TYR A 186 -2.75 -12.69 -23.13
N GLU A 187 -3.72 -12.07 -23.80
CA GLU A 187 -4.77 -12.75 -24.57
C GLU A 187 -4.16 -13.54 -25.75
N ASN A 188 -3.18 -12.96 -26.45
CA ASN A 188 -2.54 -13.52 -27.65
C ASN A 188 -1.24 -14.30 -27.38
N ARG A 189 -0.86 -14.52 -26.12
CA ARG A 189 0.37 -15.22 -25.76
C ARG A 189 0.34 -16.66 -26.29
N ALA A 190 1.45 -17.13 -26.86
CA ALA A 190 1.50 -18.42 -27.55
C ALA A 190 1.22 -19.64 -26.64
N ASP A 191 1.44 -19.51 -25.33
CA ASP A 191 1.15 -20.51 -24.31
C ASP A 191 -0.29 -20.45 -23.77
N ASN A 192 -1.13 -19.52 -24.27
CA ASN A 192 -2.54 -19.44 -23.89
C ASN A 192 -3.38 -20.53 -24.58
N THR A 193 -3.42 -21.71 -23.98
CA THR A 193 -4.20 -22.85 -24.47
C THR A 193 -5.71 -22.68 -24.32
N ARG A 194 -6.17 -21.71 -23.53
CA ARG A 194 -7.60 -21.51 -23.20
C ARG A 194 -8.20 -20.24 -23.81
N ARG A 195 -7.55 -19.66 -24.81
CA ARG A 195 -8.03 -18.47 -25.52
C ARG A 195 -9.45 -18.63 -26.08
N ALA A 196 -9.78 -19.81 -26.62
CA ALA A 196 -11.11 -20.09 -27.16
C ALA A 196 -12.22 -20.04 -26.11
N ALA A 197 -11.89 -20.28 -24.83
CA ALA A 197 -12.80 -20.16 -23.69
C ALA A 197 -12.88 -18.72 -23.14
N GLY A 198 -12.18 -17.75 -23.76
CA GLY A 198 -12.14 -16.36 -23.30
C GLY A 198 -11.24 -16.13 -22.08
N LEU A 199 -10.30 -17.04 -21.82
CA LEU A 199 -9.34 -16.92 -20.72
C LEU A 199 -7.99 -16.38 -21.21
N SER A 200 -7.30 -15.67 -20.35
CA SER A 200 -5.92 -15.18 -20.55
C SER A 200 -4.97 -15.71 -19.47
N VAL A 201 -3.67 -15.63 -19.71
CA VAL A 201 -2.64 -16.11 -18.77
C VAL A 201 -2.32 -15.03 -17.74
N ASN A 202 -2.19 -15.40 -16.46
CA ASN A 202 -1.71 -14.48 -15.44
C ASN A 202 -0.21 -14.16 -15.64
N LYS A 203 0.18 -12.90 -15.38
CA LYS A 203 1.57 -12.45 -15.53
C LYS A 203 2.54 -13.09 -14.53
N GLU A 204 2.12 -13.23 -13.28
CA GLU A 204 3.01 -13.53 -12.14
C GLU A 204 2.75 -14.90 -11.50
N LEU A 205 1.50 -15.36 -11.55
CA LEU A 205 1.08 -16.61 -10.92
C LEU A 205 0.99 -17.72 -11.97
N ASP A 206 1.77 -18.78 -11.78
CA ASP A 206 1.67 -19.98 -12.59
C ASP A 206 0.33 -20.70 -12.33
N ARG A 207 -0.21 -21.35 -13.36
CA ARG A 207 -1.48 -22.11 -13.31
C ARG A 207 -2.69 -21.29 -12.86
N VAL A 208 -2.67 -19.99 -13.12
CA VAL A 208 -3.79 -19.09 -12.90
C VAL A 208 -4.27 -18.53 -14.23
N TRP A 209 -5.53 -18.78 -14.55
CA TRP A 209 -6.22 -18.24 -15.72
C TRP A 209 -6.98 -16.97 -15.33
N VAL A 210 -7.05 -15.99 -16.22
CA VAL A 210 -7.71 -14.70 -15.97
C VAL A 210 -8.95 -14.56 -16.85
N TYR A 211 -10.09 -14.31 -16.21
CA TYR A 211 -11.38 -14.04 -16.86
C TYR A 211 -11.79 -12.58 -16.63
N THR A 212 -12.05 -11.84 -17.71
CA THR A 212 -12.40 -10.41 -17.69
C THR A 212 -13.73 -10.17 -18.42
N PRO A 213 -14.89 -10.46 -17.79
CA PRO A 213 -16.19 -10.46 -18.46
C PRO A 213 -16.64 -9.10 -19.01
N ILE A 214 -16.09 -8.01 -18.45
CA ILE A 214 -16.45 -6.63 -18.83
C ILE A 214 -15.30 -5.92 -19.57
N ALA A 215 -14.34 -6.68 -20.15
CA ALA A 215 -13.14 -6.12 -20.78
C ALA A 215 -13.44 -5.02 -21.81
N ASP A 216 -14.54 -5.18 -22.57
CA ASP A 216 -14.94 -4.26 -23.63
C ASP A 216 -15.93 -3.17 -23.17
N TRP A 217 -16.27 -3.11 -21.87
CA TRP A 217 -17.20 -2.11 -21.35
C TRP A 217 -16.52 -0.75 -21.17
N SER A 218 -17.26 0.30 -21.52
CA SER A 218 -16.93 1.68 -21.16
C SER A 218 -17.26 1.96 -19.68
N ASN A 219 -16.92 3.16 -19.22
CA ASN A 219 -17.28 3.59 -17.87
C ASN A 219 -18.80 3.69 -17.69
N ASP A 220 -19.47 4.23 -18.70
CA ASP A 220 -20.91 4.46 -18.67
C ASP A 220 -21.67 3.14 -18.78
N ASP A 221 -21.14 2.16 -19.53
CA ASP A 221 -21.73 0.81 -19.61
C ASP A 221 -21.80 0.14 -18.23
N VAL A 222 -20.74 0.28 -17.43
CA VAL A 222 -20.69 -0.26 -16.06
C VAL A 222 -21.75 0.38 -15.18
N TRP A 223 -21.87 1.71 -15.22
CA TRP A 223 -22.89 2.40 -14.43
C TRP A 223 -24.31 2.10 -14.91
N GLN A 224 -24.53 2.05 -16.22
CA GLN A 224 -25.81 1.65 -16.81
C GLN A 224 -26.22 0.26 -16.31
N PHE A 225 -25.29 -0.69 -16.28
CA PHE A 225 -25.53 -2.01 -15.72
C PHE A 225 -25.87 -1.96 -14.23
N LEU A 226 -25.06 -1.29 -13.40
CA LEU A 226 -25.28 -1.23 -11.96
C LEU A 226 -26.60 -0.54 -11.59
N MET A 227 -27.06 0.42 -12.37
CA MET A 227 -28.31 1.13 -12.11
C MET A 227 -29.55 0.35 -12.58
N GLN A 228 -29.43 -0.46 -13.63
CA GLN A 228 -30.56 -1.25 -14.17
C GLN A 228 -30.66 -2.65 -13.55
N VAL A 229 -29.54 -3.20 -13.09
CA VAL A 229 -29.48 -4.57 -12.56
C VAL A 229 -29.36 -4.54 -11.05
N LYS A 230 -30.38 -5.11 -10.40
CA LYS A 230 -30.42 -5.24 -8.94
C LYS A 230 -29.23 -6.05 -8.43
N ASN A 231 -28.58 -5.51 -7.41
CA ASN A 231 -27.53 -6.21 -6.68
C ASN A 231 -28.09 -7.47 -6.00
N PRO A 232 -27.57 -8.68 -6.29
CA PRO A 232 -28.14 -9.93 -5.85
C PRO A 232 -27.87 -10.24 -4.37
N TRP A 233 -26.86 -9.62 -3.73
CA TRP A 233 -26.69 -9.71 -2.28
C TRP A 233 -27.43 -8.60 -1.52
N GLY A 234 -28.14 -7.70 -2.21
CA GLY A 234 -29.02 -6.71 -1.58
C GLY A 234 -28.32 -5.42 -1.12
N PHE A 235 -27.05 -5.22 -1.46
CA PHE A 235 -26.32 -3.98 -1.18
C PHE A 235 -26.63 -2.93 -2.26
N LYS A 236 -27.11 -1.74 -1.88
CA LYS A 236 -27.70 -0.81 -2.85
C LYS A 236 -26.64 -0.17 -3.74
N ASN A 237 -26.72 -0.39 -5.05
CA ASN A 237 -25.83 0.26 -6.01
C ASN A 237 -25.98 1.79 -6.04
N GLN A 238 -27.13 2.33 -5.64
CA GLN A 238 -27.33 3.76 -5.51
C GLN A 238 -26.39 4.39 -4.47
N GLU A 239 -26.13 3.70 -3.35
CA GLU A 239 -25.22 4.18 -2.31
C GLU A 239 -23.76 4.19 -2.82
N LEU A 240 -23.40 3.23 -3.68
CA LEU A 240 -22.11 3.23 -4.38
C LEU A 240 -21.97 4.48 -5.25
N LEU A 241 -22.99 4.78 -6.05
CA LEU A 241 -23.00 5.98 -6.89
C LEU A 241 -22.87 7.26 -6.07
N THR A 242 -23.62 7.37 -4.97
CA THR A 242 -23.54 8.52 -4.04
C THR A 242 -22.15 8.68 -3.43
N MET A 243 -21.45 7.58 -3.12
CA MET A 243 -20.07 7.64 -2.65
C MET A 243 -19.10 8.18 -3.73
N TYR A 244 -19.29 7.81 -5.01
CA TYR A 244 -18.53 8.39 -6.12
C TYR A 244 -18.85 9.88 -6.35
N GLN A 245 -20.12 10.27 -6.24
CA GLN A 245 -20.57 11.68 -6.30
C GLN A 245 -19.95 12.55 -5.20
N GLY A 246 -19.93 12.05 -3.96
CA GLY A 246 -19.33 12.79 -2.83
C GLY A 246 -17.83 13.01 -2.96
N ALA A 247 -17.15 12.27 -3.84
CA ALA A 247 -15.71 12.32 -4.07
C ALA A 247 -15.29 13.15 -5.28
N THR A 248 -16.22 13.87 -5.91
CA THR A 248 -15.95 14.85 -6.96
C THR A 248 -16.03 16.27 -6.41
N GLU A 249 -15.20 17.20 -6.90
CA GLU A 249 -15.14 18.59 -6.43
C GLU A 249 -16.49 19.31 -6.56
N ASP A 250 -17.27 19.00 -7.60
CA ASP A 250 -18.58 19.62 -7.86
C ASP A 250 -19.75 18.90 -7.16
N GLY A 251 -19.50 17.79 -6.45
CA GLY A 251 -20.56 16.99 -5.79
C GLY A 251 -21.57 16.33 -6.73
N GLU A 252 -21.45 16.53 -8.04
CA GLU A 252 -22.36 16.01 -9.06
C GLU A 252 -21.74 14.84 -9.84
N CYS A 253 -22.60 13.89 -10.22
CA CYS A 253 -22.29 12.92 -11.26
C CYS A 253 -23.27 13.13 -12.41
N PRO A 254 -22.86 13.83 -13.48
CA PRO A 254 -23.66 13.87 -14.69
C PRO A 254 -23.71 12.46 -15.27
N LEU A 255 -24.72 11.68 -14.87
CA LEU A 255 -25.20 10.52 -15.61
C LEU A 255 -25.94 11.06 -16.85
N VAL A 256 -25.24 11.79 -17.72
CA VAL A 256 -25.84 12.46 -18.87
C VAL A 256 -25.49 11.70 -20.13
N VAL A 257 -26.52 11.54 -20.97
CA VAL A 257 -26.56 10.84 -22.28
C VAL A 257 -25.61 11.47 -23.32
N ASP A 258 -24.91 12.56 -22.98
CA ASP A 258 -24.10 13.34 -23.91
C ASP A 258 -22.60 13.10 -23.71
N LYS A 259 -21.93 12.69 -24.79
CA LYS A 259 -20.57 12.11 -24.79
C LYS A 259 -19.45 13.10 -24.45
N SER A 260 -19.77 14.38 -24.21
CA SER A 260 -18.81 15.45 -23.95
C SER A 260 -18.56 15.73 -22.47
N THR A 261 -19.38 15.20 -21.56
CA THR A 261 -19.25 15.48 -20.12
C THR A 261 -18.56 14.30 -19.41
N PRO A 262 -17.45 14.52 -18.70
CA PRO A 262 -16.76 13.45 -17.97
C PRO A 262 -17.68 12.83 -16.90
N SER A 263 -17.94 11.52 -16.99
CA SER A 263 -18.75 10.83 -15.98
C SER A 263 -17.96 10.58 -14.69
N CYS A 264 -18.64 10.47 -13.53
CA CYS A 264 -18.04 10.38 -12.20
C CYS A 264 -17.21 9.10 -11.91
N GLY A 265 -16.80 8.35 -12.94
CA GLY A 265 -16.02 7.11 -12.78
C GLY A 265 -14.50 7.28 -12.69
N ASP A 266 -13.97 8.49 -12.86
CA ASP A 266 -12.53 8.77 -12.74
C ASP A 266 -12.11 9.17 -11.32
N SER A 267 -13.06 9.40 -10.40
CA SER A 267 -12.73 9.59 -8.98
C SER A 267 -12.20 8.27 -8.41
N ARG A 268 -10.92 8.24 -8.08
CA ARG A 268 -10.21 7.07 -7.54
C ARG A 268 -10.08 7.22 -6.03
N PHE A 269 -10.70 6.31 -5.30
CA PHE A 269 -10.46 6.19 -3.87
C PHE A 269 -9.07 5.61 -3.61
N GLY A 270 -8.25 6.36 -2.88
CA GLY A 270 -6.92 5.95 -2.46
C GLY A 270 -6.86 5.62 -0.97
N CYS A 271 -5.70 5.11 -0.56
CA CYS A 271 -5.33 5.04 0.85
C CYS A 271 -5.21 6.45 1.43
N TYR A 272 -5.71 6.70 2.65
CA TYR A 272 -5.66 8.03 3.26
C TYR A 272 -4.22 8.53 3.48
N VAL A 273 -3.24 7.62 3.54
CA VAL A 273 -1.80 7.90 3.66
C VAL A 273 -1.07 8.04 2.31
N CYS A 274 -1.77 8.04 1.17
CA CYS A 274 -1.15 7.95 -0.14
C CYS A 274 -0.39 9.24 -0.52
N THR A 275 0.92 9.13 -0.69
CA THR A 275 1.84 10.20 -1.12
C THR A 275 2.24 10.10 -2.60
N MET A 276 1.56 9.26 -3.40
CA MET A 276 1.85 9.13 -4.83
C MET A 276 1.27 10.27 -5.67
N VAL A 277 0.25 10.93 -5.14
CA VAL A 277 -0.38 12.14 -5.67
C VAL A 277 -0.05 13.31 -4.75
N GLY A 278 -0.02 14.53 -5.29
CA GLY A 278 0.29 15.73 -4.50
C GLY A 278 -0.78 16.04 -3.45
N GLU A 279 -2.04 15.83 -3.79
CA GLU A 279 -3.18 16.08 -2.88
C GLU A 279 -4.20 14.95 -3.03
N ASP A 280 -4.81 14.55 -1.91
CA ASP A 280 -5.94 13.63 -1.92
C ASP A 280 -7.23 14.41 -2.17
N LYS A 281 -7.46 14.73 -3.46
CA LYS A 281 -8.66 15.45 -3.90
C LYS A 281 -9.95 14.74 -3.51
N SER A 282 -9.94 13.40 -3.49
CA SER A 282 -11.13 12.61 -3.18
C SER A 282 -11.56 12.78 -1.73
N MET A 283 -10.61 12.66 -0.79
CA MET A 283 -10.88 12.84 0.62
C MET A 283 -11.14 14.31 0.96
N SER A 284 -10.43 15.25 0.34
CA SER A 284 -10.69 16.68 0.49
C SER A 284 -12.09 17.06 -0.01
N ALA A 285 -12.51 16.57 -1.18
CA ALA A 285 -13.85 16.81 -1.72
C ALA A 285 -14.93 16.21 -0.81
N MET A 286 -14.73 14.98 -0.31
CA MET A 286 -15.68 14.37 0.63
C MET A 286 -15.92 15.22 1.88
N ILE A 287 -14.86 15.79 2.45
CA ILE A 287 -14.95 16.64 3.64
C ILE A 287 -15.60 18.00 3.30
N GLN A 288 -15.27 18.57 2.15
CA GLN A 288 -15.83 19.86 1.71
C GLN A 288 -17.32 19.75 1.37
N ASN A 289 -17.73 18.65 0.74
CA ASN A 289 -19.10 18.41 0.33
C ASN A 289 -20.01 18.02 1.50
N ASP A 290 -19.45 17.60 2.63
CA ASP A 290 -20.20 17.07 3.76
C ASP A 290 -19.48 17.33 5.10
N SER A 291 -20.01 18.28 5.87
CA SER A 291 -19.48 18.64 7.20
C SER A 291 -19.52 17.49 8.20
N GLU A 292 -20.35 16.46 8.00
CA GLU A 292 -20.33 15.27 8.86
C GLU A 292 -19.08 14.41 8.66
N LYS A 293 -18.25 14.71 7.65
CA LYS A 293 -16.99 14.00 7.35
C LYS A 293 -15.74 14.72 7.87
N GLU A 294 -15.89 15.83 8.60
CA GLU A 294 -14.76 16.58 9.18
C GLU A 294 -13.87 15.73 10.13
N TRP A 295 -14.42 14.67 10.72
CA TRP A 295 -13.64 13.72 11.53
C TRP A 295 -12.51 13.04 10.76
N MET A 296 -12.47 13.12 9.44
CA MET A 296 -11.37 12.60 8.60
C MET A 296 -10.15 13.54 8.53
N TYR A 297 -10.25 14.80 8.98
CA TYR A 297 -9.14 15.76 8.98
C TYR A 297 -7.86 15.25 9.67
N PRO A 298 -7.92 14.56 10.82
CA PRO A 298 -6.73 13.99 11.46
C PRO A 298 -5.97 13.01 10.55
N LEU A 299 -6.68 12.24 9.71
CA LEU A 299 -6.08 11.32 8.75
C LEU A 299 -5.40 12.05 7.60
N LEU A 300 -6.02 13.13 7.12
CA LEU A 300 -5.41 14.03 6.13
C LEU A 300 -4.14 14.70 6.69
N ALA A 301 -4.17 15.09 7.97
CA ALA A 301 -3.00 15.67 8.65
C ALA A 301 -1.83 14.66 8.72
N LEU A 302 -2.10 13.39 9.01
CA LEU A 302 -1.07 12.33 8.97
C LEU A 302 -0.42 12.21 7.59
N ARG A 303 -1.22 12.22 6.52
CA ARG A 303 -0.71 12.21 5.15
C ARG A 303 0.19 13.40 4.87
N ASN A 304 -0.27 14.60 5.22
CA ASN A 304 0.45 15.84 4.96
C ASN A 304 1.77 15.95 5.73
N GLU A 305 1.87 15.30 6.90
CA GLU A 305 3.11 15.24 7.68
C GLU A 305 4.23 14.47 6.96
N ILE A 306 3.89 13.47 6.14
CA ILE A 306 4.84 12.59 5.43
C ILE A 306 4.94 12.88 3.92
N ASP A 307 4.07 13.73 3.38
CA ASP A 307 4.06 14.08 1.96
C ASP A 307 5.14 15.11 1.62
N ILE A 308 5.91 14.79 0.59
CA ILE A 308 6.97 15.67 0.05
C ILE A 308 6.56 16.36 -1.25
N ASN A 309 5.39 16.02 -1.79
CA ASN A 309 4.89 16.61 -3.01
C ASN A 309 4.18 17.94 -2.73
N ASP A 310 4.24 18.82 -3.72
CA ASP A 310 3.54 20.10 -3.74
C ASP A 310 3.50 20.59 -5.18
N SER A 311 2.43 21.31 -5.55
CA SER A 311 2.31 21.97 -6.84
C SER A 311 3.28 23.16 -6.94
N ASN A 312 3.57 23.81 -5.81
CA ASN A 312 4.53 24.90 -5.72
C ASN A 312 5.97 24.35 -5.53
N LYS A 313 6.88 24.70 -6.45
CA LYS A 313 8.26 24.21 -6.45
C LYS A 313 9.04 24.58 -5.18
N ASP A 314 8.86 25.77 -4.63
CA ASP A 314 9.58 26.23 -3.45
C ASP A 314 9.09 25.52 -2.18
N LYS A 315 7.77 25.33 -2.05
CA LYS A 315 7.19 24.53 -0.96
C LYS A 315 7.66 23.08 -1.06
N LYS A 316 7.68 22.52 -2.27
CA LYS A 316 8.20 21.17 -2.53
C LYS A 316 9.66 21.04 -2.11
N ALA A 317 10.52 21.99 -2.46
CA ALA A 317 11.92 21.99 -2.07
C ALA A 317 12.10 22.01 -0.54
N LYS A 318 11.31 22.84 0.17
CA LYS A 318 11.30 22.88 1.65
C LYS A 318 10.85 21.55 2.27
N LYS A 319 9.79 20.94 1.74
CA LYS A 319 9.30 19.62 2.20
C LYS A 319 10.34 18.52 1.97
N ILE A 320 11.00 18.51 0.81
CA ILE A 320 12.09 17.57 0.52
C ILE A 320 13.25 17.75 1.50
N GLN A 321 13.63 18.99 1.82
CA GLN A 321 14.69 19.25 2.79
C GLN A 321 14.29 18.77 4.19
N ALA A 322 13.08 19.10 4.65
CA ALA A 322 12.57 18.64 5.93
C ALA A 322 12.53 17.10 6.03
N ASP A 323 12.12 16.40 4.96
CA ASP A 323 12.19 14.93 4.91
C ASP A 323 13.62 14.40 4.98
N LYS A 324 14.59 15.08 4.33
CA LYS A 324 16.01 14.70 4.43
C LYS A 324 16.53 14.86 5.85
N ASP A 325 16.14 15.91 6.56
CA ASP A 325 16.60 16.21 7.93
C ASP A 325 16.02 15.22 8.95
N ARG A 326 14.82 14.69 8.68
CA ARG A 326 14.17 13.64 9.50
C ARG A 326 14.78 12.25 9.30
N ARG A 327 15.68 12.07 8.34
CA ARG A 327 16.22 10.78 7.93
C ARG A 327 17.70 10.65 8.25
N ASP A 328 18.11 9.42 8.48
CA ASP A 328 19.52 9.07 8.62
C ASP A 328 20.21 9.24 7.26
N PHE A 329 21.46 9.69 7.26
CA PHE A 329 22.25 9.78 6.03
C PHE A 329 22.85 8.41 5.64
N ARG A 330 22.88 7.45 6.57
CA ARG A 330 23.30 6.06 6.38
C ARG A 330 22.12 5.19 6.00
N ARG A 331 22.37 4.12 5.24
CA ARG A 331 21.41 3.02 5.04
C ARG A 331 21.23 2.22 6.34
N MET A 332 20.24 1.33 6.38
CA MET A 332 19.98 0.50 7.56
C MET A 332 21.19 -0.35 8.01
N ASN A 333 22.07 -0.71 7.09
CA ASN A 333 23.30 -1.45 7.38
C ASN A 333 24.50 -0.53 7.71
N GLY A 334 24.30 0.78 7.88
CA GLY A 334 25.36 1.76 8.11
C GLY A 334 26.05 2.29 6.84
N SER A 335 25.83 1.66 5.68
CA SER A 335 26.52 2.07 4.44
C SER A 335 26.09 3.45 3.93
N LEU A 336 27.03 4.16 3.30
CA LEU A 336 26.77 5.41 2.60
C LEU A 336 26.53 5.12 1.11
N THR A 337 25.50 5.72 0.52
CA THR A 337 25.23 5.63 -0.92
C THR A 337 25.20 7.02 -1.52
N VAL A 338 25.99 7.28 -2.55
CA VAL A 338 25.97 8.54 -3.31
C VAL A 338 25.02 8.40 -4.49
N HIS A 339 24.23 9.45 -4.75
CA HIS A 339 23.46 9.59 -5.97
C HIS A 339 23.89 10.86 -6.69
N ILE A 340 24.25 10.71 -7.96
CA ILE A 340 24.71 11.78 -8.84
C ILE A 340 23.61 12.05 -9.85
N ASN A 341 23.28 13.32 -10.04
CA ASN A 341 22.36 13.78 -11.08
C ASN A 341 22.85 15.10 -11.68
N GLU A 342 22.10 15.63 -12.64
CA GLU A 342 22.38 16.91 -13.32
C GLU A 342 22.49 18.11 -12.37
N TYR A 343 21.96 18.00 -11.14
CA TYR A 343 21.98 19.05 -10.13
C TYR A 343 23.07 18.84 -9.07
N GLY A 344 23.90 17.79 -9.20
CA GLY A 344 25.04 17.48 -8.34
C GLY A 344 24.97 16.12 -7.65
N ALA A 345 25.90 15.91 -6.71
CA ALA A 345 26.05 14.67 -5.94
C ALA A 345 25.68 14.86 -4.46
N ASP A 346 24.84 13.97 -3.94
CA ASP A 346 24.43 13.96 -2.53
C ASP A 346 24.24 12.52 -2.03
N LEU A 347 24.27 12.35 -0.71
CA LEU A 347 23.99 11.08 -0.05
C LEU A 347 22.50 10.73 -0.17
N VAL A 348 22.22 9.48 -0.55
CA VAL A 348 20.88 8.93 -0.47
C VAL A 348 20.56 8.66 0.99
N ARG A 349 19.62 9.42 1.55
CA ARG A 349 19.14 9.23 2.92
C ARG A 349 18.59 7.80 3.12
N GLY A 350 18.80 7.23 4.30
CA GLY A 350 18.28 5.94 4.74
C GLY A 350 16.99 6.09 5.55
N PRO A 351 16.80 5.34 6.65
CA PRO A 351 15.52 5.32 7.36
C PRO A 351 15.24 6.62 8.13
N TYR A 352 13.98 6.82 8.55
CA TYR A 352 13.62 7.86 9.50
C TYR A 352 14.33 7.67 10.85
N ARG A 353 14.83 8.79 11.40
CA ARG A 353 15.50 8.85 12.71
C ARG A 353 14.50 8.53 13.83
N GLN A 354 15.02 8.11 14.99
CA GLN A 354 14.22 7.73 16.17
C GLN A 354 13.21 8.81 16.55
N ALA A 355 13.64 10.07 16.66
CA ALA A 355 12.76 11.18 17.05
C ALA A 355 11.54 11.33 16.12
N PHE A 356 11.72 11.18 14.81
CA PHE A 356 10.61 11.27 13.86
C PHE A 356 9.70 10.04 13.92
N ARG A 357 10.26 8.84 14.13
CA ARG A 357 9.46 7.61 14.30
C ARG A 357 8.58 7.69 15.57
N GLU A 358 9.13 8.18 16.67
CA GLU A 358 8.39 8.42 17.93
C GLU A 358 7.32 9.52 17.77
N HIS A 359 7.63 10.60 17.06
CA HIS A 359 6.67 11.64 16.71
C HIS A 359 5.51 11.09 15.88
N MET A 360 5.79 10.30 14.84
CA MET A 360 4.76 9.70 14.01
C MET A 360 3.90 8.69 14.78
N LEU A 361 4.51 7.87 15.66
CA LEU A 361 3.75 6.97 16.53
C LEU A 361 2.74 7.74 17.39
N ARG A 362 3.19 8.84 18.02
CA ARG A 362 2.32 9.73 18.80
C ARG A 362 1.20 10.31 17.92
N LYS A 363 1.54 10.83 16.74
CA LYS A 363 0.56 11.44 15.84
C LYS A 363 -0.50 10.46 15.36
N VAL A 364 -0.14 9.21 15.08
CA VAL A 364 -1.12 8.19 14.66
C VAL A 364 -2.07 7.84 15.80
N LEU A 365 -1.57 7.69 17.03
CA LEU A 365 -2.42 7.44 18.21
C LEU A 365 -3.32 8.66 18.52
N GLU A 366 -2.80 9.88 18.42
CA GLU A 366 -3.58 11.11 18.57
C GLU A 366 -4.71 11.20 17.53
N ALA A 367 -4.39 10.92 16.25
CA ALA A 367 -5.35 10.92 15.17
C ALA A 367 -6.43 9.85 15.36
N GLN A 368 -6.05 8.66 15.84
CA GLN A 368 -7.00 7.60 16.17
C GLN A 368 -8.00 8.08 17.23
N LEU A 369 -7.54 8.66 18.34
CA LEU A 369 -8.43 9.18 19.39
C LEU A 369 -9.35 10.30 18.87
N GLN A 370 -8.84 11.19 18.02
CA GLN A 370 -9.64 12.26 17.42
C GLN A 370 -10.74 11.69 16.50
N VAL A 371 -10.41 10.71 15.66
CA VAL A 371 -11.39 10.05 14.78
C VAL A 371 -12.45 9.32 15.61
N GLN A 372 -12.04 8.60 16.66
CA GLN A 372 -12.97 7.89 17.54
C GLN A 372 -13.91 8.84 18.32
N ALA A 373 -13.43 10.05 18.65
CA ALA A 373 -14.21 11.04 19.37
C ALA A 373 -15.18 11.83 18.48
N LEU A 374 -14.74 12.20 17.27
CA LEU A 374 -15.48 13.07 16.35
C LEU A 374 -16.33 12.29 15.33
N GLY A 375 -15.94 11.07 15.02
CA GLY A 375 -16.55 10.28 13.97
C GLY A 375 -17.86 9.61 14.39
N PRO A 376 -18.63 9.13 13.40
CA PRO A 376 -19.87 8.41 13.65
C PRO A 376 -19.62 7.05 14.34
N GLU A 377 -20.70 6.38 14.77
CA GLU A 377 -20.63 5.16 15.58
C GLU A 377 -19.72 4.09 14.96
N GLU A 378 -19.69 4.01 13.64
CA GLU A 378 -18.99 2.96 12.89
C GLU A 378 -17.47 3.13 12.87
N VAL A 379 -16.95 4.30 13.25
CA VAL A 379 -15.50 4.55 13.39
C VAL A 379 -15.05 4.71 14.84
N LYS A 380 -15.96 4.59 15.82
CA LYS A 380 -15.59 4.65 17.23
C LYS A 380 -14.66 3.53 17.66
N GLU A 381 -14.74 2.39 16.98
CA GLU A 381 -13.86 1.23 17.17
C GLU A 381 -12.69 1.19 16.16
N LEU A 382 -12.49 2.25 15.36
CA LEU A 382 -11.41 2.28 14.38
C LEU A 382 -10.05 2.24 15.07
N GLU A 383 -9.24 1.23 14.75
CA GLU A 383 -7.85 1.15 15.17
C GLU A 383 -6.93 1.46 13.97
N LEU A 384 -6.13 2.53 14.08
CA LEU A 384 -5.09 2.85 13.11
C LEU A 384 -3.79 2.06 13.37
N LEU A 385 -3.58 1.67 14.63
CA LEU A 385 -2.49 0.81 15.08
C LEU A 385 -3.07 -0.26 16.01
N THR A 386 -3.06 -1.51 15.57
CA THR A 386 -3.47 -2.63 16.44
C THR A 386 -2.40 -2.91 17.48
N ILE A 387 -2.71 -3.69 18.52
CA ILE A 387 -1.71 -4.12 19.51
C ILE A 387 -0.57 -4.91 18.84
N ASP A 388 -0.90 -5.77 17.86
CA ASP A 388 0.13 -6.48 17.07
C ASP A 388 1.07 -5.52 16.33
N ASP A 389 0.56 -4.39 15.81
CA ASP A 389 1.40 -3.38 15.16
C ASP A 389 2.36 -2.73 16.15
N LEU A 390 1.85 -2.40 17.34
CA LEU A 390 2.64 -1.79 18.41
C LEU A 390 3.73 -2.72 18.92
N GLU A 391 3.43 -4.01 19.13
CA GLU A 391 4.43 -5.01 19.52
C GLU A 391 5.47 -5.22 18.41
N ALA A 392 5.07 -5.28 17.13
CA ALA A 392 6.00 -5.39 16.02
C ALA A 392 6.90 -4.15 15.88
N ILE A 393 6.34 -2.94 16.06
CA ILE A 393 7.12 -1.69 16.09
C ILE A 393 8.12 -1.73 17.24
N ARG A 394 7.68 -2.14 18.43
CA ARG A 394 8.51 -2.21 19.63
C ARG A 394 9.63 -3.23 19.47
N GLU A 395 9.36 -4.41 18.93
CA GLU A 395 10.38 -5.43 18.61
C GLU A 395 11.42 -4.87 17.62
N LEU A 396 10.98 -4.21 16.54
CA LEU A 396 11.88 -3.59 15.58
C LEU A 396 12.77 -2.51 16.23
N TRP A 397 12.24 -1.72 17.15
CA TRP A 397 13.00 -0.67 17.82
C TRP A 397 14.00 -1.25 18.81
N VAL A 398 13.54 -2.13 19.72
CA VAL A 398 14.37 -2.68 20.80
C VAL A 398 15.36 -3.70 20.25
N GLU A 399 14.91 -4.70 19.50
CA GLU A 399 15.74 -5.85 19.11
C GLU A 399 16.56 -5.56 17.85
N SER A 400 15.97 -4.90 16.84
CA SER A 400 16.67 -4.67 15.56
C SER A 400 17.49 -3.38 15.53
N LYS A 401 17.03 -2.32 16.20
CA LYS A 401 17.68 -1.00 16.19
C LYS A 401 18.38 -0.64 17.51
N ASN A 402 18.30 -1.52 18.50
CA ASN A 402 18.93 -1.33 19.81
C ASN A 402 18.47 -0.04 20.53
N GLU A 403 17.20 0.31 20.39
CA GLU A 403 16.56 1.42 21.11
C GLU A 403 16.06 0.93 22.47
N VAL A 404 17.02 0.69 23.37
CA VAL A 404 16.79 0.14 24.72
C VAL A 404 15.94 1.04 25.63
N GLU A 405 15.68 2.28 25.22
CA GLU A 405 14.76 3.19 25.90
C GLU A 405 13.32 2.69 25.93
N ASP A 406 12.96 1.78 25.00
CA ASP A 406 11.66 1.13 24.89
C ASP A 406 10.52 2.17 24.97
N SER A 407 10.50 3.09 24.00
CA SER A 407 9.63 4.28 24.08
C SER A 407 8.17 4.00 23.75
N VAL A 408 7.83 2.88 23.09
CA VAL A 408 6.46 2.55 22.65
C VAL A 408 5.47 2.52 23.83
N PRO A 409 5.71 1.79 24.94
CA PRO A 409 4.77 1.76 26.07
C PRO A 409 4.53 3.13 26.70
N THR A 410 5.58 3.96 26.80
CA THR A 410 5.44 5.31 27.37
C THR A 410 4.67 6.24 26.43
N ILE A 411 4.94 6.20 25.12
CA ILE A 411 4.21 6.98 24.14
C ILE A 411 2.73 6.60 24.17
N TYR A 412 2.43 5.30 24.13
CA TYR A 412 1.07 4.79 24.23
C TYR A 412 0.37 5.29 25.50
N GLN A 413 0.98 5.12 26.68
CA GLN A 413 0.38 5.54 27.93
C GLN A 413 0.14 7.05 27.98
N SER A 414 1.07 7.85 27.45
CA SER A 414 0.95 9.31 27.43
C SER A 414 -0.17 9.83 26.52
N VAL A 415 -0.51 9.10 25.46
CA VAL A 415 -1.55 9.50 24.50
C VAL A 415 -2.90 8.88 24.87
N MET A 416 -2.91 7.57 25.12
CA MET A 416 -4.13 6.80 25.36
C MET A 416 -4.66 6.94 26.79
N ASN A 417 -3.88 7.52 27.71
CA ASN A 417 -4.18 7.59 29.15
C ASN A 417 -4.52 6.21 29.76
N LYS A 418 -3.96 5.14 29.20
CA LYS A 418 -4.17 3.74 29.60
C LYS A 418 -2.83 3.03 29.67
N PRO A 419 -2.66 2.05 30.58
CA PRO A 419 -1.45 1.24 30.58
C PRO A 419 -1.28 0.53 29.23
N TYR A 420 -0.04 0.40 28.78
CA TYR A 420 0.27 -0.34 27.56
C TYR A 420 -0.14 -1.81 27.73
N PRO A 421 -0.98 -2.37 26.84
CA PRO A 421 -1.55 -3.71 27.00
C PRO A 421 -0.61 -4.84 26.56
N GLY A 422 0.49 -4.51 25.86
CA GLY A 422 1.46 -5.49 25.38
C GLY A 422 2.31 -6.10 26.50
N SER A 423 3.26 -6.94 26.10
CA SER A 423 4.13 -7.68 27.03
C SER A 423 4.89 -6.73 27.97
N LYS A 424 5.01 -7.07 29.26
CA LYS A 424 5.85 -6.27 30.18
C LYS A 424 7.31 -6.41 29.73
N GLY A 425 7.94 -5.28 29.42
CA GLY A 425 9.34 -5.26 28.98
C GLY A 425 10.29 -5.83 30.03
N LYS A 426 11.45 -6.30 29.59
CA LYS A 426 12.54 -6.65 30.51
C LYS A 426 13.11 -5.36 31.07
N ASN A 427 12.75 -5.00 32.31
CA ASN A 427 13.35 -3.87 33.00
C ASN A 427 14.84 -4.13 33.23
N HIS A 428 15.70 -3.60 32.36
CA HIS A 428 17.13 -3.69 32.56
C HIS A 428 17.58 -2.67 33.63
N PRO A 429 18.31 -3.09 34.67
CA PRO A 429 18.71 -2.18 35.75
C PRO A 429 19.60 -1.03 35.27
N LEU A 430 20.42 -1.25 34.23
CA LEU A 430 21.39 -0.27 33.72
C LEU A 430 21.00 0.39 32.39
N LEU A 431 20.18 -0.28 31.58
CA LEU A 431 19.77 0.19 30.25
C LEU A 431 18.31 0.63 30.30
N ASN A 432 18.00 1.46 31.29
CA ASN A 432 16.67 2.02 31.46
C ASN A 432 16.62 3.45 30.93
N ARG A 433 15.41 3.91 30.63
CA ARG A 433 15.13 5.23 30.05
C ARG A 433 15.78 6.41 30.79
N ASN A 434 15.83 6.38 32.12
CA ASN A 434 16.41 7.49 32.90
C ASN A 434 17.93 7.57 32.70
N ILE A 435 18.62 6.42 32.74
CA ILE A 435 20.06 6.36 32.49
C ILE A 435 20.37 6.73 31.03
N MET A 436 19.59 6.22 30.07
CA MET A 436 19.74 6.54 28.66
C MET A 436 19.53 8.04 28.37
N GLN A 437 18.55 8.67 29.03
CA GLN A 437 18.33 10.12 28.94
C GLN A 437 19.55 10.90 29.44
N LYS A 438 20.11 10.54 30.61
CA LYS A 438 21.33 11.18 31.14
C LYS A 438 22.53 10.96 30.23
N LEU A 439 22.66 9.77 29.65
CA LEU A 439 23.71 9.46 28.68
C LEU A 439 23.58 10.36 27.44
N LYS A 440 22.38 10.51 26.91
CA LYS A 440 22.09 11.38 25.77
C LYS A 440 22.42 12.84 26.05
N GLU A 441 22.01 13.35 27.22
CA GLU A 441 22.35 14.70 27.68
C GLU A 441 23.86 14.90 27.78
N LYS A 442 24.58 13.90 28.32
CA LYS A 442 26.04 13.97 28.42
C LYS A 442 26.71 13.93 27.05
N CYS A 443 26.26 13.10 26.12
CA CYS A 443 26.77 13.05 24.74
C CYS A 443 26.56 14.39 24.02
N ALA A 444 25.44 15.08 24.27
CA ALA A 444 25.16 16.39 23.69
C ALA A 444 26.20 17.46 24.11
N GLU A 445 26.83 17.34 25.28
CA GLU A 445 27.93 18.22 25.69
C GLU A 445 29.20 18.05 24.83
N PHE A 446 29.31 16.94 24.08
CA PHE A 446 30.44 16.64 23.19
C PHE A 446 30.12 16.89 21.71
N ASP A 447 29.28 17.90 21.41
CA ASP A 447 28.93 18.31 20.03
C ASP A 447 28.29 17.18 19.19
N ASP A 448 27.45 16.35 19.84
CA ASP A 448 26.73 15.25 19.21
C ASP A 448 25.43 15.72 18.53
N THR A 449 25.56 16.60 17.53
CA THR A 449 24.42 17.24 16.87
C THR A 449 23.50 16.25 16.15
N ASP A 450 24.07 15.19 15.55
CA ASP A 450 23.33 14.14 14.84
C ASP A 450 22.92 12.94 15.74
N GLY A 451 23.38 12.89 16.99
CA GLY A 451 23.07 11.81 17.95
C GLY A 451 23.85 10.51 17.72
N LEU A 452 24.93 10.56 16.91
CA LEU A 452 25.73 9.41 16.52
C LEU A 452 26.60 8.90 17.68
N LYS A 453 27.13 9.80 18.51
CA LYS A 453 27.93 9.42 19.69
C LYS A 453 27.05 8.73 20.71
N TYR A 454 25.85 9.25 20.93
CA TYR A 454 24.86 8.61 21.76
C TYR A 454 24.50 7.21 21.26
N GLU A 455 24.21 7.07 19.96
CA GLU A 455 23.91 5.77 19.34
C GLU A 455 25.07 4.78 19.51
N GLN A 456 26.31 5.22 19.28
CA GLN A 456 27.51 4.41 19.45
C GLN A 456 27.65 3.91 20.88
N VAL A 457 27.61 4.81 21.87
CA VAL A 457 27.78 4.43 23.27
C VAL A 457 26.64 3.50 23.72
N ARG A 458 25.41 3.75 23.28
CA ARG A 458 24.26 2.86 23.52
C ARG A 458 24.50 1.46 22.94
N GLU A 459 24.96 1.34 21.69
CA GLU A 459 25.27 0.05 21.03
C GLU A 459 26.40 -0.69 21.74
N LEU A 460 27.48 0.00 22.10
CA LEU A 460 28.60 -0.58 22.84
C LEU A 460 28.18 -1.08 24.23
N LEU A 461 27.34 -0.33 24.95
CA LEU A 461 26.83 -0.74 26.26
C LEU A 461 25.95 -1.99 26.16
N THR A 462 25.05 -2.07 25.17
CA THR A 462 24.23 -3.28 24.97
C THR A 462 25.09 -4.48 24.59
N ILE A 463 26.09 -4.31 23.71
CA ILE A 463 27.02 -5.39 23.34
C ILE A 463 27.78 -5.87 24.60
N ALA A 464 28.30 -4.95 25.40
CA ALA A 464 29.02 -5.29 26.62
C ALA A 464 28.14 -6.07 27.62
N ASP A 465 26.89 -5.65 27.80
CA ASP A 465 25.93 -6.32 28.67
C ASP A 465 25.58 -7.73 28.17
N LYS A 466 25.27 -7.87 26.87
CA LYS A 466 24.97 -9.15 26.21
C LYS A 466 26.09 -10.19 26.40
N HIS A 467 27.36 -9.76 26.30
CA HIS A 467 28.52 -10.67 26.42
C HIS A 467 29.05 -10.83 27.85
N LYS A 468 28.50 -10.10 28.83
CA LYS A 468 28.96 -10.09 30.23
C LYS A 468 29.02 -11.49 30.85
N HIS A 469 28.00 -12.30 30.59
CA HIS A 469 27.85 -13.64 31.18
C HIS A 469 28.06 -14.79 30.20
N LEU A 470 28.44 -14.50 28.95
CA LEU A 470 28.67 -15.54 27.94
C LEU A 470 30.09 -16.12 28.06
N LEU A 471 30.16 -17.46 28.18
CA LEU A 471 31.41 -18.23 28.19
C LEU A 471 32.14 -18.17 26.85
N ARG A 472 31.38 -18.11 25.73
CA ARG A 472 31.93 -18.02 24.37
C ARG A 472 31.59 -16.65 23.78
N ARG A 473 32.64 -15.86 23.49
CA ARG A 473 32.54 -14.49 22.96
C ARG A 473 33.00 -14.37 21.51
N SER A 474 32.83 -15.43 20.71
CA SER A 474 33.38 -15.48 19.35
C SER A 474 32.78 -14.44 18.39
N THR A 475 31.60 -13.89 18.69
CA THR A 475 30.98 -12.82 17.89
C THR A 475 31.24 -11.41 18.44
N LEU A 476 31.82 -11.27 19.64
CA LEU A 476 31.98 -9.97 20.31
C LEU A 476 32.75 -8.97 19.46
N TYR A 477 33.94 -9.35 18.96
CA TYR A 477 34.77 -8.45 18.16
C TYR A 477 34.07 -7.99 16.88
N LYS A 478 33.37 -8.91 16.21
CA LYS A 478 32.59 -8.59 15.00
C LYS A 478 31.42 -7.65 15.29
N GLU A 479 30.73 -7.84 16.43
CA GLU A 479 29.63 -6.96 16.85
C GLU A 479 30.15 -5.56 17.22
N LEU A 480 31.29 -5.46 17.91
CA LEU A 480 31.93 -4.18 18.24
C LEU A 480 32.42 -3.44 17.00
N GLU A 481 33.12 -4.12 16.09
CA GLU A 481 33.60 -3.54 14.83
C GLU A 481 32.43 -3.00 14.02
N SER A 482 31.37 -3.80 13.85
CA SER A 482 30.14 -3.37 13.18
C SER A 482 29.50 -2.14 13.84
N ALA A 483 29.46 -2.05 15.18
CA ALA A 483 28.90 -0.89 15.88
C ALA A 483 29.74 0.39 15.65
N LEU A 484 31.06 0.25 15.72
CA LEU A 484 32.00 1.35 15.47
C LEU A 484 31.94 1.82 14.01
N ASP A 485 31.92 0.90 13.05
CA ASP A 485 31.84 1.21 11.62
C ASP A 485 30.56 1.98 11.25
N LYS A 486 29.41 1.58 11.81
CA LYS A 486 28.15 2.28 11.59
C LYS A 486 28.20 3.73 12.08
N THR A 487 28.94 3.99 13.16
CA THR A 487 28.99 5.28 13.86
C THR A 487 30.34 5.97 13.70
N ALA A 488 31.08 5.65 12.64
CA ALA A 488 32.45 6.11 12.43
C ALA A 488 32.58 7.62 12.16
N PHE A 489 31.51 8.29 11.77
CA PHE A 489 31.50 9.71 11.43
C PHE A 489 30.91 10.55 12.57
N ASN A 490 31.41 11.77 12.74
CA ASN A 490 30.87 12.71 13.74
C ASN A 490 29.58 13.40 13.26
N ASP A 491 29.48 13.67 11.96
CA ASP A 491 28.34 14.34 11.35
C ASP A 491 28.13 13.95 9.88
N ILE A 492 27.01 14.40 9.31
CA ILE A 492 26.69 14.22 7.90
C ILE A 492 27.70 14.86 6.93
N SER A 493 28.35 15.95 7.31
CA SER A 493 29.30 16.67 6.44
C SER A 493 30.57 15.87 6.22
N GLU A 494 31.11 15.29 7.29
CA GLU A 494 32.24 14.37 7.28
C GLU A 494 31.92 13.12 6.46
N ALA A 495 30.76 12.49 6.74
CA ALA A 495 30.29 11.32 5.98
C ALA A 495 30.11 11.62 4.48
N ARG A 496 29.56 12.80 4.16
CA ARG A 496 29.36 13.24 2.77
C ARG A 496 30.70 13.43 2.07
N LYS A 497 31.65 14.12 2.70
CA LYS A 497 32.99 14.34 2.14
C LYS A 497 33.67 13.00 1.84
N PHE A 498 33.70 12.10 2.82
CA PHE A 498 34.28 10.77 2.67
C PHE A 498 33.64 9.98 1.53
N ALA A 499 32.31 9.95 1.45
CA ALA A 499 31.59 9.19 0.43
C ALA A 499 31.81 9.75 -0.99
N LEU A 500 31.88 11.07 -1.15
CA LEU A 500 32.14 11.72 -2.43
C LEU A 500 33.58 11.49 -2.89
N GLU A 501 34.57 11.64 -2.00
CA GLU A 501 35.97 11.35 -2.31
C GLU A 501 36.18 9.88 -2.67
N LYS A 502 35.56 8.96 -1.92
CA LYS A 502 35.59 7.53 -2.24
C LYS A 502 35.00 7.26 -3.62
N ARG A 503 33.84 7.84 -3.94
CA ARG A 503 33.18 7.65 -5.24
C ARG A 503 34.00 8.20 -6.39
N LEU A 504 34.62 9.37 -6.21
CA LEU A 504 35.54 9.97 -7.17
C LEU A 504 36.71 9.03 -7.47
N ASN A 505 37.37 8.52 -6.42
CA ASN A 505 38.50 7.60 -6.57
C ASN A 505 38.09 6.27 -7.25
N GLU A 506 36.93 5.71 -6.89
CA GLU A 506 36.38 4.52 -7.55
C GLU A 506 36.13 4.75 -9.03
N ASN A 507 35.59 5.91 -9.40
CA ASN A 507 35.31 6.25 -10.81
C ASN A 507 36.60 6.46 -11.60
N ILE A 508 37.60 7.13 -11.03
CA ILE A 508 38.94 7.28 -11.64
C ILE A 508 39.57 5.91 -11.88
N TYR A 509 39.59 5.03 -10.88
CA TYR A 509 40.15 3.69 -11.01
C TYR A 509 39.45 2.86 -12.09
N LYS A 510 38.12 2.95 -12.20
CA LYS A 510 37.35 2.24 -13.23
C LYS A 510 37.66 2.76 -14.65
N ILE A 511 37.93 4.05 -14.81
CA ILE A 511 38.29 4.63 -16.11
C ILE A 511 39.64 4.09 -16.61
N GLU A 512 40.58 3.86 -15.68
CA GLU A 512 41.91 3.31 -15.97
C GLU A 512 41.89 1.82 -16.33
N ASP A 513 40.81 1.10 -16.02
CA ASP A 513 40.64 -0.30 -16.39
C ASP A 513 40.45 -0.46 -17.92
N LYS A 514 41.18 -1.40 -18.52
CA LYS A 514 41.23 -1.58 -19.99
C LYS A 514 40.00 -2.30 -20.55
N GLY A 515 39.09 -2.77 -19.69
CA GLY A 515 37.92 -3.58 -20.06
C GLY A 515 36.61 -2.81 -20.26
N ILE A 516 36.56 -1.50 -20.03
CA ILE A 516 35.30 -0.72 -20.12
C ILE A 516 35.03 -0.20 -21.54
N ASN A 517 33.76 -0.16 -21.93
CA ASN A 517 33.34 0.41 -23.22
C ASN A 517 33.30 1.96 -23.17
N ASP A 518 33.21 2.60 -24.34
CA ASP A 518 33.27 4.06 -24.45
C ASP A 518 32.08 4.77 -23.79
N ASP A 519 30.88 4.17 -23.83
CA ASP A 519 29.68 4.73 -23.18
C ASP A 519 29.82 4.75 -21.64
N GLU A 520 30.35 3.67 -21.07
CA GLU A 520 30.63 3.56 -19.65
C GLU A 520 31.74 4.52 -19.22
N ARG A 521 32.79 4.66 -20.04
CA ARG A 521 33.86 5.64 -19.81
C ARG A 521 33.32 7.08 -19.82
N ASN A 522 32.51 7.45 -20.81
CA ASN A 522 31.90 8.78 -20.90
C ASN A 522 31.00 9.08 -19.69
N LYS A 523 30.23 8.09 -19.23
CA LYS A 523 29.41 8.23 -18.03
C LYS A 523 30.25 8.43 -16.77
N LEU A 524 31.31 7.63 -16.58
CA LEU A 524 32.19 7.77 -15.42
C LEU A 524 32.90 9.13 -15.41
N GLN A 525 33.31 9.63 -16.58
CA GLN A 525 33.88 10.97 -16.73
C GLN A 525 32.89 12.08 -16.40
N TRP A 526 31.61 11.91 -16.74
CA TRP A 526 30.56 12.87 -16.36
C TRP A 526 30.25 12.85 -14.85
N GLU A 527 30.40 11.70 -14.20
CA GLU A 527 30.20 11.57 -12.74
C GLU A 527 31.35 12.17 -11.90
N ILE A 528 32.52 12.39 -12.50
CA ILE A 528 33.70 13.05 -11.92
C ILE A 528 33.53 14.56 -12.06
#